data_AF-A0A413UGS1-F1
#
_entry.id   AF-A0A413UGS1-F1
#
_cell.length_a   1.000
_cell.length_b   1.000
_cell.length_c   1.000
_cell.angle_alpha   90.00
_cell.angle_beta   90.00
_cell.angle_gamma   90.00
#
_symmetry.space_group_name_H-M   'P 1'
#
loop_
_entity.id
_entity.type
_entity.pdbx_description
1 polymer ?
#
loop_
_entity_poly.entity_id
_entity_poly.type
_entity_poly.pdbx_seq_one_letter_code
_entity_poly.pdbx_strand_id
1 'polypeptide(L)'
;MERGILTQEYRHEPVMLGEVLESLRLKSGSVVCDCTLGGAGHSVKMAAQVGETGLLLGVDQDDMALEAAGARLDREVPGVPHQLLKGNFGDLDELLCLAEVPGVDGFLFDLGVSSPQLDIPGRGFSYNEDAPLDMRMDPGNNTLNAAEVINTYNEHDLARILRVYGEEKFASQIAREIVRRREQEPIETTGQFVEIIKAGIPAAARRHGGHPAKKSFQAIRIEVNHELDVLERGLDAATRWLNPGGRICVISYHSLEDRIVKNHFKEMSQGCTCPPEIPVCVCGNVPILKVITRKPLVAQPDEVERNPRARSAKIRVAQRL
;
A
#
# COMPACT_ATOMS: atom_id res chain seq x y z
N MET A 1 1.83 -7.14 -43.53
CA MET A 1 2.18 -8.39 -42.85
C MET A 1 2.80 -8.02 -41.52
N GLU A 2 1.99 -8.14 -40.47
CA GLU A 2 2.34 -7.93 -39.07
C GLU A 2 3.38 -8.96 -38.60
N ARG A 3 4.27 -8.53 -37.72
CA ARG A 3 4.39 -9.03 -36.34
C ARG A 3 5.63 -8.44 -35.67
N GLY A 4 5.43 -7.28 -35.05
CA GLY A 4 6.29 -6.78 -33.98
C GLY A 4 5.52 -6.86 -32.67
N ILE A 5 5.40 -8.05 -32.08
CA ILE A 5 4.95 -8.19 -30.70
C ILE A 5 6.21 -8.24 -29.86
N LEU A 6 6.60 -7.07 -29.33
CA LEU A 6 7.53 -6.98 -28.21
C LEU A 6 6.81 -7.54 -26.99
N THR A 7 6.98 -8.83 -26.72
CA THR A 7 6.75 -9.39 -25.39
C THR A 7 7.87 -8.87 -24.47
N GLN A 8 7.66 -7.71 -23.84
CA GLN A 8 8.38 -7.41 -22.61
C GLN A 8 7.90 -8.43 -21.57
N GLU A 9 8.65 -9.52 -21.39
CA GLU A 9 8.55 -10.31 -20.17
C GLU A 9 8.65 -9.35 -18.99
N TYR A 10 7.54 -9.19 -18.26
CA TYR A 10 7.47 -8.51 -16.97
C TYR A 10 8.40 -9.23 -15.98
N ARG A 11 9.72 -9.04 -16.09
CA ARG A 11 10.71 -9.39 -15.07
C ARG A 11 10.63 -8.36 -13.94
N HIS A 12 9.51 -8.33 -13.24
CA HIS A 12 9.44 -7.60 -11.98
C HIS A 12 10.12 -8.43 -10.90
N GLU A 13 11.36 -8.07 -10.60
CA GLU A 13 12.04 -8.51 -9.38
C GLU A 13 11.28 -7.92 -8.17
N PRO A 14 10.84 -8.75 -7.21
CA PRO A 14 10.14 -8.26 -6.03
C PRO A 14 11.07 -7.38 -5.19
N VAL A 15 10.57 -6.24 -4.73
CA VAL A 15 11.36 -5.26 -3.98
C VAL A 15 11.81 -5.86 -2.64
N MET A 16 13.10 -5.75 -2.34
CA MET A 16 13.74 -6.17 -1.08
C MET A 16 13.39 -7.62 -0.69
N LEU A 17 13.31 -8.50 -1.69
CA LEU A 17 12.88 -9.89 -1.51
C LEU A 17 13.70 -10.64 -0.46
N GLY A 18 15.03 -10.45 -0.46
CA GLY A 18 15.92 -11.10 0.51
C GLY A 18 15.60 -10.68 1.94
N GLU A 19 15.45 -9.39 2.16
CA GLU A 19 15.11 -8.80 3.45
C GLU A 19 13.73 -9.25 3.93
N VAL A 20 12.75 -9.38 3.03
CA VAL A 20 11.40 -9.91 3.36
C VAL A 20 11.50 -11.34 3.89
N LEU A 21 12.19 -12.22 3.14
CA LEU A 21 12.30 -13.63 3.51
C LEU A 21 13.09 -13.83 4.82
N GLU A 22 14.19 -13.11 4.99
CA GLU A 22 14.98 -13.14 6.23
C GLU A 22 14.16 -12.60 7.43
N SER A 23 13.36 -11.57 7.17
CA SER A 23 12.53 -10.94 8.19
C SER A 23 11.38 -11.82 8.64
N LEU A 24 10.66 -12.49 7.73
CA LEU A 24 9.50 -13.32 8.08
C LEU A 24 9.91 -14.61 8.80
N ARG A 25 11.11 -15.15 8.53
CA ARG A 25 11.61 -16.41 9.13
C ARG A 25 10.62 -17.57 8.98
N LEU A 26 10.02 -17.68 7.80
CA LEU A 26 9.11 -18.76 7.46
C LEU A 26 9.85 -20.10 7.54
N LYS A 27 9.11 -21.13 7.91
CA LYS A 27 9.58 -22.52 7.98
C LYS A 27 8.61 -23.42 7.24
N SER A 28 9.06 -24.62 6.90
CA SER A 28 8.15 -25.65 6.40
C SER A 28 6.98 -25.84 7.38
N GLY A 29 5.76 -25.86 6.85
CA GLY A 29 4.52 -25.95 7.64
C GLY A 29 3.93 -24.62 8.11
N SER A 30 4.56 -23.48 7.83
CA SER A 30 4.01 -22.18 8.23
C SER A 30 2.78 -21.80 7.40
N VAL A 31 1.88 -21.04 7.99
CA VAL A 31 0.83 -20.31 7.25
C VAL A 31 1.34 -18.89 7.01
N VAL A 32 1.41 -18.47 5.75
CA VAL A 32 1.85 -17.13 5.35
C VAL A 32 0.77 -16.45 4.51
N CYS A 33 0.52 -15.17 4.76
CA CYS A 33 -0.42 -14.36 4.00
C CYS A 33 0.31 -13.21 3.30
N ASP A 34 0.25 -13.20 1.97
CA ASP A 34 0.59 -12.06 1.14
C ASP A 34 -0.65 -11.18 0.97
N CYS A 35 -0.70 -10.06 1.68
CA CYS A 35 -1.84 -9.15 1.69
C CYS A 35 -1.95 -8.28 0.43
N THR A 36 -0.94 -8.33 -0.44
CA THR A 36 -0.80 -7.51 -1.64
C THR A 36 -0.24 -8.38 -2.77
N LEU A 37 -0.96 -9.45 -3.10
CA LEU A 37 -0.47 -10.55 -3.93
C LEU A 37 0.12 -10.07 -5.26
N GLY A 38 -0.61 -9.21 -5.98
CA GLY A 38 -0.19 -8.66 -7.27
C GLY A 38 0.29 -9.75 -8.23
N GLY A 39 1.53 -9.61 -8.74
CA GLY A 39 2.14 -10.60 -9.65
C GLY A 39 2.69 -11.86 -8.97
N ALA A 40 2.39 -12.09 -7.68
CA ALA A 40 2.87 -13.19 -6.85
C ALA A 40 4.41 -13.30 -6.72
N GLY A 41 5.13 -12.19 -6.89
CA GLY A 41 6.59 -12.17 -6.88
C GLY A 41 7.20 -12.62 -5.55
N HIS A 42 6.77 -12.02 -4.43
CA HIS A 42 7.14 -12.46 -3.09
C HIS A 42 6.47 -13.78 -2.74
N SER A 43 5.17 -13.91 -3.04
CA SER A 43 4.36 -15.11 -2.80
C SER A 43 5.01 -16.41 -3.27
N VAL A 44 5.55 -16.49 -4.50
CA VAL A 44 6.24 -17.69 -4.99
C VAL A 44 7.40 -18.08 -4.08
N LYS A 45 8.16 -17.11 -3.59
CA LYS A 45 9.34 -17.36 -2.75
C LYS A 45 8.95 -17.69 -1.31
N MET A 46 7.88 -17.09 -0.80
CA MET A 46 7.30 -17.45 0.50
C MET A 46 6.70 -18.86 0.46
N ALA A 47 5.94 -19.19 -0.59
CA ALA A 47 5.39 -20.53 -0.84
C ALA A 47 6.48 -21.61 -0.84
N ALA A 48 7.61 -21.35 -1.51
CA ALA A 48 8.74 -22.28 -1.52
C ALA A 48 9.34 -22.53 -0.12
N GLN A 49 9.27 -21.55 0.80
CA GLN A 49 9.76 -21.73 2.18
C GLN A 49 8.75 -22.44 3.08
N VAL A 50 7.45 -22.22 2.89
CA VAL A 50 6.41 -22.91 3.68
C VAL A 50 6.23 -24.37 3.24
N GLY A 51 6.46 -24.67 1.96
CA GLY A 51 6.45 -26.04 1.42
C GLY A 51 5.08 -26.72 1.46
N GLU A 52 5.05 -28.00 1.07
CA GLU A 52 3.81 -28.79 0.86
C GLU A 52 2.95 -28.98 2.13
N THR A 53 3.55 -28.81 3.31
CA THR A 53 2.86 -28.93 4.60
C THR A 53 2.38 -27.59 5.15
N GLY A 54 2.74 -26.48 4.52
CA GLY A 54 2.32 -25.14 4.89
C GLY A 54 1.15 -24.65 4.03
N LEU A 55 0.87 -23.36 4.13
CA LEU A 55 -0.20 -22.71 3.37
C LEU A 55 0.20 -21.29 3.00
N LEU A 56 0.08 -20.94 1.72
CA LEU A 56 0.11 -19.56 1.24
C LEU A 56 -1.32 -19.03 1.07
N LEU A 57 -1.64 -17.92 1.72
CA LEU A 57 -2.84 -17.13 1.45
C LEU A 57 -2.42 -15.91 0.62
N GLY A 58 -3.09 -15.65 -0.50
CA GLY A 58 -2.86 -14.46 -1.33
C GLY A 58 -4.11 -13.59 -1.42
N VAL A 59 -4.01 -12.31 -1.04
CA VAL A 59 -5.12 -11.35 -1.10
C VAL A 59 -4.89 -10.36 -2.24
N ASP A 60 -5.88 -10.20 -3.10
CA ASP A 60 -5.94 -9.13 -4.11
C ASP A 60 -7.40 -8.79 -4.44
N GLN A 61 -7.63 -7.56 -4.90
CA GLN A 61 -8.95 -7.09 -5.32
C GLN A 61 -9.23 -7.40 -6.79
N ASP A 62 -8.18 -7.57 -7.60
CA ASP A 62 -8.28 -7.75 -9.05
C ASP A 62 -8.35 -9.24 -9.43
N ASP A 63 -9.46 -9.67 -10.04
CA ASP A 63 -9.64 -11.04 -10.54
C ASP A 63 -8.52 -11.45 -11.50
N MET A 64 -8.05 -10.54 -12.36
CA MET A 64 -6.97 -10.84 -13.30
C MET A 64 -5.64 -11.08 -12.58
N ALA A 65 -5.39 -10.35 -11.48
CA ALA A 65 -4.19 -10.55 -10.66
C ALA A 65 -4.25 -11.91 -9.95
N LEU A 66 -5.41 -12.26 -9.38
CA LEU A 66 -5.61 -13.57 -8.74
C LEU A 66 -5.42 -14.72 -9.73
N GLU A 67 -6.04 -14.67 -10.91
CA GLU A 67 -5.90 -15.70 -11.94
C GLU A 67 -4.44 -15.86 -12.40
N ALA A 68 -3.74 -14.75 -12.68
CA ALA A 68 -2.35 -14.76 -13.10
C ALA A 68 -1.42 -15.26 -11.98
N ALA A 69 -1.67 -14.86 -10.74
CA ALA A 69 -0.93 -15.30 -9.56
C ALA A 69 -1.09 -16.80 -9.31
N GLY A 70 -2.32 -17.33 -9.39
CA GLY A 70 -2.61 -18.76 -9.24
C GLY A 70 -1.87 -19.60 -10.27
N ALA A 71 -1.98 -19.23 -11.55
CA ALA A 71 -1.26 -19.92 -12.63
C ALA A 71 0.26 -19.88 -12.45
N ARG A 72 0.80 -18.79 -11.88
CA ARG A 72 2.23 -18.66 -11.57
C ARG A 72 2.64 -19.56 -10.41
N LEU A 73 1.85 -19.61 -9.34
CA LEU A 73 2.09 -20.45 -8.17
C LEU A 73 2.09 -21.93 -8.57
N ASP A 74 1.08 -22.38 -9.30
CA ASP A 74 0.97 -23.76 -9.81
C ASP A 74 2.20 -24.18 -10.63
N ARG A 75 2.74 -23.24 -11.42
CA ARG A 75 3.89 -23.50 -12.28
C ARG A 75 5.23 -23.48 -11.54
N GLU A 76 5.44 -22.54 -10.63
CA GLU A 76 6.75 -22.29 -10.03
C GLU A 76 6.95 -23.00 -8.68
N VAL A 77 5.88 -23.33 -7.97
CA VAL A 77 5.89 -24.04 -6.67
C VAL A 77 4.80 -25.14 -6.64
N PRO A 78 4.84 -26.10 -7.57
CA PRO A 78 3.83 -27.14 -7.65
C PRO A 78 3.74 -27.95 -6.35
N GLY A 79 2.52 -28.23 -5.89
CA GLY A 79 2.27 -29.02 -4.69
C GLY A 79 2.23 -28.23 -3.38
N VAL A 80 2.57 -26.94 -3.38
CA VAL A 80 2.40 -26.09 -2.20
C VAL A 80 0.93 -25.64 -2.10
N PRO A 81 0.23 -25.94 -0.98
CA PRO A 81 -1.13 -25.48 -0.78
C PRO A 81 -1.19 -23.95 -0.81
N HIS A 82 -2.13 -23.42 -1.59
CA HIS A 82 -2.41 -21.99 -1.62
C HIS A 82 -3.90 -21.72 -1.76
N GLN A 83 -4.35 -20.60 -1.20
CA GLN A 83 -5.70 -20.07 -1.38
C GLN A 83 -5.64 -18.60 -1.78
N LEU A 84 -6.40 -18.25 -2.82
CA LEU A 84 -6.47 -16.90 -3.35
C LEU A 84 -7.79 -16.27 -2.91
N LEU A 85 -7.68 -15.21 -2.13
CA LEU A 85 -8.79 -14.55 -1.45
C LEU A 85 -9.06 -13.23 -2.16
N LYS A 86 -10.19 -13.17 -2.87
CA LYS A 86 -10.63 -11.93 -3.50
C LYS A 86 -11.13 -10.96 -2.45
N GLY A 87 -10.47 -9.82 -2.32
CA GLY A 87 -10.88 -8.78 -1.41
C GLY A 87 -9.78 -7.76 -1.11
N ASN A 88 -10.09 -6.86 -0.18
CA ASN A 88 -9.16 -5.87 0.31
C ASN A 88 -8.51 -6.38 1.61
N PHE A 89 -7.21 -6.20 1.79
CA PHE A 89 -6.54 -6.57 3.04
C PHE A 89 -7.05 -5.79 4.27
N GLY A 90 -7.78 -4.69 4.08
CA GLY A 90 -8.53 -4.04 5.16
C GLY A 90 -9.64 -4.91 5.76
N ASP A 91 -10.04 -5.97 5.06
CA ASP A 91 -11.13 -6.89 5.43
C ASP A 91 -10.57 -8.30 5.80
N LEU A 92 -9.30 -8.35 6.24
CA LEU A 92 -8.61 -9.61 6.59
C LEU A 92 -9.39 -10.48 7.60
N ASP A 93 -10.13 -9.91 8.55
CA ASP A 93 -10.91 -10.72 9.50
C ASP A 93 -11.94 -11.60 8.78
N GLU A 94 -12.63 -11.08 7.77
CA GLU A 94 -13.62 -11.84 6.99
C GLU A 94 -12.92 -12.84 6.07
N LEU A 95 -11.87 -12.39 5.37
CA LEU A 95 -11.13 -13.22 4.42
C LEU A 95 -10.47 -14.43 5.10
N LEU A 96 -9.87 -14.25 6.27
CA LEU A 96 -9.22 -15.33 7.01
C LEU A 96 -10.22 -16.27 7.69
N CYS A 97 -11.40 -15.77 8.10
CA CYS A 97 -12.51 -16.63 8.52
C CYS A 97 -12.98 -17.53 7.37
N LEU A 98 -13.16 -16.98 6.17
CA LEU A 98 -13.57 -17.73 4.97
C LEU A 98 -12.53 -18.76 4.54
N ALA A 99 -11.25 -18.47 4.74
CA ALA A 99 -10.15 -19.39 4.50
C ALA A 99 -10.04 -20.53 5.54
N GLU A 100 -10.86 -20.48 6.61
CA GLU A 100 -10.89 -21.45 7.71
C GLU A 100 -9.52 -21.67 8.38
N VAL A 101 -8.67 -20.64 8.42
CA VAL A 101 -7.37 -20.73 9.09
C VAL A 101 -7.48 -20.39 10.57
N PRO A 102 -6.76 -21.08 11.46
CA PRO A 102 -6.78 -20.78 12.90
C PRO A 102 -5.89 -19.58 13.27
N GLY A 103 -4.95 -19.20 12.39
CA GLY A 103 -3.96 -18.14 12.60
C GLY A 103 -2.89 -18.16 11.53
N VAL A 104 -2.07 -17.12 11.49
CA VAL A 104 -1.04 -16.89 10.46
C VAL A 104 0.31 -16.66 11.11
N ASP A 105 1.38 -17.26 10.55
CA ASP A 105 2.75 -17.14 11.06
C ASP A 105 3.53 -15.99 10.42
N GLY A 106 3.14 -15.56 9.22
CA GLY A 106 3.75 -14.45 8.52
C GLY A 106 2.74 -13.63 7.71
N PHE A 107 2.74 -12.31 7.88
CA PHE A 107 2.02 -11.39 7.00
C PHE A 107 3.01 -10.53 6.22
N LEU A 108 2.79 -10.40 4.91
CA LEU A 108 3.47 -9.45 4.05
C LEU A 108 2.49 -8.39 3.55
N PHE A 109 2.85 -7.12 3.71
CA PHE A 109 2.20 -6.00 3.04
C PHE A 109 3.23 -5.27 2.18
N ASP A 110 3.19 -5.43 0.86
CA ASP A 110 3.97 -4.65 -0.11
C ASP A 110 3.10 -3.48 -0.62
N LEU A 111 3.11 -2.38 0.13
CA LEU A 111 2.16 -1.29 -0.05
C LEU A 111 2.42 -0.54 -1.35
N GLY A 112 1.38 -0.28 -2.13
CA GLY A 112 1.50 0.52 -3.32
C GLY A 112 0.57 0.05 -4.41
N VAL A 113 0.55 0.83 -5.48
CA VAL A 113 -0.20 0.49 -6.69
C VAL A 113 0.64 -0.43 -7.56
N SER A 114 0.01 -1.49 -8.08
CA SER A 114 0.66 -2.35 -9.05
C SER A 114 0.93 -1.54 -10.34
N SER A 115 2.04 -1.82 -11.05
CA SER A 115 2.37 -1.12 -12.30
C SER A 115 1.20 -1.09 -13.30
N PRO A 116 0.45 -2.20 -13.49
CA PRO A 116 -0.73 -2.17 -14.34
C PRO A 116 -1.76 -1.12 -13.94
N GLN A 117 -2.04 -0.92 -12.64
CA GLN A 117 -3.05 0.05 -12.17
C GLN A 117 -2.71 1.51 -12.49
N LEU A 118 -1.41 1.86 -12.52
CA LEU A 118 -0.96 3.19 -12.95
C LEU A 118 -0.95 3.34 -14.48
N ASP A 119 -0.86 2.23 -15.21
CA ASP A 119 -0.67 2.17 -16.64
C ASP A 119 -1.98 1.93 -17.43
N ILE A 120 -3.16 1.83 -16.78
CA ILE A 120 -4.45 1.76 -17.49
C ILE A 120 -4.80 3.16 -18.02
N PRO A 121 -4.73 3.39 -19.34
CA PRO A 121 -5.11 4.69 -19.91
C PRO A 121 -6.60 4.93 -19.66
N GLY A 122 -6.96 6.17 -19.31
CA GLY A 122 -8.36 6.57 -19.12
C GLY A 122 -8.92 6.44 -17.70
N ARG A 123 -8.19 5.88 -16.73
CA ARG A 123 -8.63 5.79 -15.32
C ARG A 123 -8.23 6.98 -14.45
N GLY A 124 -7.49 7.94 -15.01
CA GLY A 124 -7.17 9.21 -14.32
C GLY A 124 -6.06 9.13 -13.26
N PHE A 125 -5.32 8.03 -13.15
CA PHE A 125 -4.22 7.89 -12.19
C PHE A 125 -2.93 8.61 -12.60
N SER A 126 -2.73 8.81 -13.91
CA SER A 126 -1.55 9.46 -14.47
C SER A 126 -1.76 10.96 -14.63
N TYR A 127 -0.72 11.74 -14.31
CA TYR A 127 -0.65 13.18 -14.62
C TYR A 127 0.09 13.47 -15.94
N ASN A 128 0.57 12.43 -16.64
CA ASN A 128 1.27 12.59 -17.92
C ASN A 128 0.33 12.56 -19.12
N GLU A 129 -0.82 11.90 -18.99
CA GLU A 129 -1.83 11.76 -20.03
C GLU A 129 -3.16 12.33 -19.54
N ASP A 130 -3.86 13.03 -20.43
CA ASP A 130 -5.17 13.59 -20.11
C ASP A 130 -6.24 12.50 -20.15
N ALA A 131 -7.05 12.43 -19.09
CA ALA A 131 -8.06 11.41 -18.88
C ALA A 131 -9.16 11.95 -17.96
N PRO A 132 -10.35 11.30 -17.91
CA PRO A 132 -11.35 11.59 -16.89
C PRO A 132 -10.74 11.51 -15.48
N LEU A 133 -11.08 12.47 -14.64
CA LEU A 133 -10.59 12.57 -13.26
C LEU A 133 -11.32 11.58 -12.35
N ASP A 134 -11.00 10.29 -12.47
CA ASP A 134 -11.65 9.20 -11.74
C ASP A 134 -10.85 8.74 -10.51
N MET A 135 -9.66 8.16 -10.72
CA MET A 135 -8.76 7.64 -9.66
C MET A 135 -9.33 6.57 -8.72
N ARG A 136 -10.52 6.01 -8.95
CA ARG A 136 -11.02 4.87 -8.17
C ARG A 136 -10.29 3.60 -8.57
N MET A 137 -9.91 2.77 -7.61
CA MET A 137 -9.37 1.43 -7.87
C MET A 137 -10.50 0.45 -8.22
N ASP A 138 -11.62 0.53 -7.48
CA ASP A 138 -12.83 -0.27 -7.71
C ASP A 138 -14.05 0.63 -8.01
N PRO A 139 -14.31 0.96 -9.29
CA PRO A 139 -15.45 1.79 -9.68
C PRO A 139 -16.81 1.10 -9.48
N GLY A 140 -16.82 -0.23 -9.29
CA GLY A 140 -18.05 -1.00 -9.09
C GLY A 140 -18.63 -0.81 -7.69
N ASN A 141 -17.75 -0.67 -6.68
CA ASN A 141 -18.15 -0.52 -5.28
C ASN A 141 -17.93 0.90 -4.73
N ASN A 142 -17.06 1.70 -5.34
CA ASN A 142 -16.80 3.07 -4.90
C ASN A 142 -17.53 4.10 -5.77
N THR A 143 -18.44 4.86 -5.16
CA THR A 143 -19.12 5.96 -5.83
C THR A 143 -18.28 7.23 -5.88
N LEU A 144 -17.48 7.49 -4.83
CA LEU A 144 -16.68 8.69 -4.70
C LEU A 144 -15.49 8.65 -5.67
N ASN A 145 -15.49 9.52 -6.67
CA ASN A 145 -14.36 9.67 -7.60
C ASN A 145 -13.57 10.98 -7.35
N ALA A 146 -12.41 11.12 -8.00
CA ALA A 146 -11.56 12.28 -7.83
C ALA A 146 -12.23 13.58 -8.27
N ALA A 147 -13.02 13.57 -9.35
CA ALA A 147 -13.78 14.74 -9.77
C ALA A 147 -14.81 15.15 -8.70
N GLU A 148 -15.49 14.20 -8.06
CA GLU A 148 -16.41 14.50 -6.96
C GLU A 148 -15.69 15.12 -5.77
N VAL A 149 -14.56 14.55 -5.32
CA VAL A 149 -13.74 15.13 -4.24
C VAL A 149 -13.35 16.57 -4.58
N ILE A 150 -12.81 16.79 -5.78
CA ILE A 150 -12.31 18.08 -6.25
C ILE A 150 -13.44 19.11 -6.41
N ASN A 151 -14.62 18.69 -6.89
CA ASN A 151 -15.72 19.61 -7.16
C ASN A 151 -16.64 19.87 -5.96
N THR A 152 -16.69 18.98 -4.96
CA THR A 152 -17.66 19.08 -3.85
C THR A 152 -17.07 19.45 -2.50
N TYR A 153 -15.81 19.09 -2.21
CA TYR A 153 -15.23 19.35 -0.89
C TYR A 153 -14.95 20.83 -0.68
N ASN A 154 -15.06 21.35 0.55
CA ASN A 154 -14.73 22.75 0.81
C ASN A 154 -13.21 23.03 0.74
N GLU A 155 -12.80 24.29 0.66
CA GLU A 155 -11.37 24.70 0.56
C GLU A 155 -10.52 24.12 1.70
N HIS A 156 -11.07 24.12 2.92
CA HIS A 156 -10.35 23.64 4.12
C HIS A 156 -10.04 22.14 4.02
N ASP A 157 -11.03 21.35 3.61
CA ASP A 157 -10.88 19.89 3.48
C ASP A 157 -9.93 19.54 2.33
N LEU A 158 -10.03 20.22 1.19
CA LEU A 158 -9.06 20.07 0.10
C LEU A 158 -7.64 20.42 0.56
N ALA A 159 -7.47 21.53 1.29
CA ALA A 159 -6.16 21.92 1.82
C ALA A 159 -5.64 20.90 2.84
N ARG A 160 -6.51 20.33 3.68
CA ARG A 160 -6.18 19.25 4.62
C ARG A 160 -5.69 18.02 3.87
N ILE A 161 -6.44 17.54 2.88
CA ILE A 161 -6.11 16.36 2.07
C ILE A 161 -4.75 16.54 1.40
N LEU A 162 -4.56 17.64 0.67
CA LEU A 162 -3.29 17.94 -0.01
C LEU A 162 -2.11 18.02 0.97
N ARG A 163 -2.32 18.61 2.14
CA ARG A 163 -1.27 18.77 3.16
C ARG A 163 -0.93 17.44 3.85
N VAL A 164 -1.96 16.71 4.29
CA VAL A 164 -1.79 15.50 5.10
C VAL A 164 -1.40 14.33 4.21
N TYR A 165 -2.12 14.10 3.11
CA TYR A 165 -1.89 12.94 2.24
C TYR A 165 -0.84 13.18 1.14
N GLY A 166 -0.69 14.42 0.69
CA GLY A 166 0.32 14.77 -0.32
C GLY A 166 1.64 15.27 0.26
N GLU A 167 1.69 15.58 1.56
CA GLU A 167 2.76 16.39 2.16
C GLU A 167 3.07 17.65 1.30
N GLU A 168 2.01 18.28 0.77
CA GLU A 168 2.09 19.41 -0.14
C GLU A 168 2.25 20.73 0.63
N LYS A 169 3.34 21.45 0.35
CA LYS A 169 3.67 22.72 1.01
C LYS A 169 2.71 23.82 0.57
N PHE A 170 2.26 23.77 -0.68
CA PHE A 170 1.36 24.75 -1.28
C PHE A 170 -0.11 24.32 -1.22
N ALA A 171 -0.45 23.42 -0.28
CA ALA A 171 -1.78 22.84 -0.18
C ALA A 171 -2.91 23.88 -0.13
N SER A 172 -2.74 24.95 0.65
CA SER A 172 -3.76 26.01 0.75
C SER A 172 -3.90 26.82 -0.54
N GLN A 173 -2.80 27.09 -1.25
CA GLN A 173 -2.86 27.81 -2.52
C GLN A 173 -3.51 26.96 -3.62
N ILE A 174 -3.17 25.67 -3.69
CA ILE A 174 -3.77 24.73 -4.64
C ILE A 174 -5.26 24.56 -4.35
N ALA A 175 -5.66 24.36 -3.08
CA ALA A 175 -7.06 24.24 -2.68
C ALA A 175 -7.88 25.47 -3.07
N ARG A 176 -7.33 26.67 -2.85
CA ARG A 176 -7.98 27.92 -3.28
C ARG A 176 -8.14 27.99 -4.80
N GLU A 177 -7.11 27.60 -5.55
CA GLU A 177 -7.17 27.61 -7.01
C GLU A 177 -8.18 26.59 -7.55
N ILE A 178 -8.31 25.42 -6.91
CA ILE A 178 -9.36 24.43 -7.20
C ILE A 178 -10.74 25.08 -7.04
N VAL A 179 -11.03 25.67 -5.87
CA VAL A 179 -12.33 26.27 -5.58
C VAL A 179 -12.63 27.42 -6.55
N ARG A 180 -11.66 28.29 -6.82
CA ARG A 180 -11.79 29.41 -7.76
C ARG A 180 -12.13 28.95 -9.18
N ARG A 181 -11.57 27.81 -9.61
CA ARG A 181 -11.73 27.29 -10.97
C ARG A 181 -13.05 26.57 -11.15
N ARG A 182 -13.44 25.73 -10.19
CA ARG A 182 -14.74 25.03 -10.24
C ARG A 182 -15.95 25.94 -10.13
N GLU A 183 -15.79 27.15 -9.57
CA GLU A 183 -16.83 28.19 -9.60
C GLU A 183 -17.17 28.66 -11.02
N GLN A 184 -16.26 28.46 -11.99
CA GLN A 184 -16.44 28.86 -13.38
C GLN A 184 -16.89 27.68 -14.25
N GLU A 185 -16.23 26.53 -14.11
CA GLU A 185 -16.51 25.31 -14.85
C GLU A 185 -16.07 24.09 -14.02
N PRO A 186 -16.87 23.00 -14.00
CA PRO A 186 -16.47 21.76 -13.33
C PRO A 186 -15.11 21.25 -13.80
N ILE A 187 -14.34 20.68 -12.87
CA ILE A 187 -13.04 20.08 -13.15
C ILE A 187 -13.26 18.59 -13.44
N GLU A 188 -13.08 18.18 -14.69
CA GLU A 188 -13.44 16.85 -15.19
C GLU A 188 -12.24 16.01 -15.63
N THR A 189 -11.10 16.63 -15.95
CA THR A 189 -9.93 15.93 -16.48
C THR A 189 -8.66 16.09 -15.65
N THR A 190 -7.76 15.10 -15.76
CA THR A 190 -6.44 15.13 -15.13
C THR A 190 -5.61 16.32 -15.63
N GLY A 191 -5.69 16.68 -16.90
CA GLY A 191 -5.02 17.83 -17.49
C GLY A 191 -5.47 19.16 -16.88
N GLN A 192 -6.79 19.36 -16.70
CA GLN A 192 -7.32 20.52 -16.00
C GLN A 192 -6.78 20.59 -14.55
N PHE A 193 -6.79 19.46 -13.84
CA PHE A 193 -6.27 19.40 -12.48
C PHE A 193 -4.77 19.72 -12.41
N VAL A 194 -3.97 19.24 -13.36
CA VAL A 194 -2.53 19.57 -13.46
C VAL A 194 -2.30 21.07 -13.63
N GLU A 195 -3.07 21.75 -14.49
CA GLU A 195 -2.92 23.18 -14.72
C GLU A 195 -3.31 24.01 -13.48
N ILE A 196 -4.34 23.56 -12.75
CA ILE A 196 -4.75 24.14 -11.46
C ILE A 196 -3.61 24.02 -10.43
N ILE A 197 -3.02 22.84 -10.29
CA ILE A 197 -1.89 22.63 -9.38
C ILE A 197 -0.71 23.52 -9.76
N LYS A 198 -0.36 23.60 -11.05
CA LYS A 198 0.71 24.48 -11.52
C LYS A 198 0.43 25.94 -11.19
N ALA A 199 -0.80 26.41 -11.34
CA ALA A 199 -1.20 27.78 -10.99
C ALA A 199 -1.11 28.06 -9.48
N GLY A 200 -1.44 27.07 -8.64
CA GLY A 200 -1.32 27.15 -7.18
C GLY A 200 0.12 27.12 -6.64
N ILE A 201 1.10 26.66 -7.43
CA ILE A 201 2.51 26.55 -7.00
C ILE A 201 3.36 27.68 -7.60
N PRO A 202 4.12 28.45 -6.79
CA PRO A 202 5.02 29.49 -7.29
C PRO A 202 6.02 28.99 -8.35
N ALA A 203 6.23 29.77 -9.42
CA ALA A 203 7.09 29.39 -10.54
C ALA A 203 8.54 29.04 -10.15
N ALA A 204 9.07 29.66 -9.08
CA ALA A 204 10.39 29.32 -8.54
C ALA A 204 10.41 27.91 -7.93
N ALA A 205 9.35 27.51 -7.22
CA ALA A 205 9.24 26.20 -6.61
C ALA A 205 8.97 25.08 -7.63
N ARG A 206 8.38 25.40 -8.80
CA ARG A 206 8.17 24.43 -9.90
C ARG A 206 9.45 23.97 -10.59
N ARG A 207 10.56 24.70 -10.44
CA ARG A 207 11.83 24.44 -11.15
C ARG A 207 12.72 23.39 -10.48
N HIS A 208 12.41 22.99 -9.25
CA HIS A 208 13.21 22.05 -8.48
C HIS A 208 12.35 20.87 -8.00
N GLY A 209 12.75 19.64 -8.34
CA GLY A 209 12.07 18.41 -7.92
C GLY A 209 11.42 17.63 -9.07
N GLY A 210 10.58 16.66 -8.71
CA GLY A 210 9.78 15.89 -9.67
C GLY A 210 8.56 16.67 -10.19
N HIS A 211 7.68 15.99 -10.94
CA HIS A 211 6.50 16.63 -11.51
C HIS A 211 5.62 17.30 -10.41
N PRO A 212 5.21 18.57 -10.58
CA PRO A 212 4.53 19.34 -9.54
C PRO A 212 3.19 18.73 -9.11
N ALA A 213 2.51 18.02 -10.02
CA ALA A 213 1.22 17.39 -9.71
C ALA A 213 1.32 16.10 -8.90
N LYS A 214 2.51 15.49 -8.79
CA LYS A 214 2.70 14.14 -8.22
C LYS A 214 2.10 14.02 -6.81
N LYS A 215 2.36 15.00 -5.95
CA LYS A 215 1.88 15.01 -4.56
C LYS A 215 0.37 15.20 -4.44
N SER A 216 -0.19 16.08 -5.27
CA SER A 216 -1.63 16.35 -5.27
C SER A 216 -2.42 15.15 -5.82
N PHE A 217 -1.93 14.51 -6.89
CA PHE A 217 -2.52 13.27 -7.42
C PHE A 217 -2.48 12.14 -6.38
N GLN A 218 -1.35 11.96 -5.70
CA GLN A 218 -1.26 11.02 -4.59
C GLN A 218 -2.27 11.32 -3.48
N ALA A 219 -2.39 12.59 -3.07
CA ALA A 219 -3.29 12.98 -2.00
C ALA A 219 -4.77 12.67 -2.33
N ILE A 220 -5.20 13.03 -3.54
CA ILE A 220 -6.57 12.77 -3.99
C ILE A 220 -6.83 11.28 -4.15
N ARG A 221 -5.86 10.53 -4.70
CA ARG A 221 -5.98 9.06 -4.82
C ARG A 221 -6.14 8.40 -3.45
N ILE A 222 -5.35 8.82 -2.45
CA ILE A 222 -5.46 8.33 -1.08
C ILE A 222 -6.84 8.62 -0.49
N GLU A 223 -7.36 9.84 -0.68
CA GLU A 223 -8.71 10.19 -0.20
C GLU A 223 -9.79 9.36 -0.90
N VAL A 224 -9.74 9.25 -2.23
CA VAL A 224 -10.73 8.51 -3.03
C VAL A 224 -10.79 7.04 -2.65
N ASN A 225 -9.64 6.42 -2.38
CA ASN A 225 -9.55 4.98 -2.14
C ASN A 225 -9.41 4.61 -0.66
N HIS A 226 -9.45 5.58 0.25
CA HIS A 226 -9.25 5.37 1.69
C HIS A 226 -8.00 4.54 2.01
N GLU A 227 -6.91 4.70 1.24
CA GLU A 227 -5.73 3.81 1.26
C GLU A 227 -5.12 3.68 2.66
N LEU A 228 -5.13 4.76 3.44
CA LEU A 228 -4.55 4.79 4.79
C LEU A 228 -5.45 4.11 5.83
N ASP A 229 -6.77 4.30 5.74
CA ASP A 229 -7.74 3.65 6.65
C ASP A 229 -7.71 2.13 6.43
N VAL A 230 -7.57 1.71 5.18
CA VAL A 230 -7.40 0.32 4.78
C VAL A 230 -6.12 -0.29 5.37
N LEU A 231 -5.00 0.45 5.35
CA LEU A 231 -3.75 0.05 6.00
C LEU A 231 -3.91 -0.14 7.51
N GLU A 232 -4.54 0.81 8.20
CA GLU A 232 -4.77 0.72 9.65
C GLU A 232 -5.61 -0.52 10.00
N ARG A 233 -6.75 -0.72 9.33
CA ARG A 233 -7.61 -1.90 9.54
C ARG A 233 -6.89 -3.21 9.25
N GLY A 234 -6.10 -3.25 8.17
CA GLY A 234 -5.33 -4.44 7.80
C GLY A 234 -4.24 -4.80 8.81
N LEU A 235 -3.52 -3.79 9.33
CA LEU A 235 -2.50 -4.01 10.37
C LEU A 235 -3.12 -4.46 11.69
N ASP A 236 -4.26 -3.89 12.05
CA ASP A 236 -5.07 -4.30 13.21
C ASP A 236 -5.50 -5.77 13.11
N ALA A 237 -6.07 -6.16 11.97
CA ALA A 237 -6.47 -7.54 11.70
C ALA A 237 -5.27 -8.48 11.71
N ALA A 238 -4.21 -8.16 10.97
CA ALA A 238 -2.98 -8.96 10.97
C ALA A 238 -2.43 -9.17 12.39
N THR A 239 -2.47 -8.16 13.25
CA THR A 239 -2.03 -8.26 14.64
C THR A 239 -2.87 -9.24 15.46
N ARG A 240 -4.19 -9.30 15.23
CA ARG A 240 -5.10 -10.25 15.89
C ARG A 240 -4.87 -11.69 15.44
N TRP A 241 -4.67 -11.91 14.14
CA TRP A 241 -4.54 -13.23 13.52
C TRP A 241 -3.13 -13.81 13.58
N LEU A 242 -2.13 -13.02 13.98
CA LEU A 242 -0.75 -13.46 14.06
C LEU A 242 -0.55 -14.43 15.22
N ASN A 243 -0.07 -15.63 14.89
CA ASN A 243 0.32 -16.63 15.87
C ASN A 243 1.47 -16.12 16.77
N PRO A 244 1.58 -16.57 18.03
CA PRO A 244 2.73 -16.28 18.88
C PRO A 244 4.06 -16.60 18.18
N GLY A 245 4.99 -15.64 18.17
CA GLY A 245 6.25 -15.76 17.43
C GLY A 245 6.18 -15.46 15.93
N GLY A 246 4.99 -15.36 15.34
CA GLY A 246 4.78 -14.95 13.97
C GLY A 246 5.14 -13.48 13.71
N ARG A 247 5.26 -13.09 12.43
CA ARG A 247 5.80 -11.77 12.03
C ARG A 247 4.95 -11.05 10.99
N ILE A 248 4.79 -9.74 11.17
CA ILE A 248 4.26 -8.84 10.15
C ILE A 248 5.45 -8.10 9.53
N CYS A 249 5.58 -8.18 8.21
CA CYS A 249 6.55 -7.47 7.39
C CYS A 249 5.81 -6.49 6.47
N VAL A 250 6.13 -5.21 6.54
CA VAL A 250 5.51 -4.18 5.71
C VAL A 250 6.57 -3.42 4.92
N ILE A 251 6.41 -3.39 3.60
CA ILE A 251 7.16 -2.55 2.68
C ILE A 251 6.32 -1.30 2.39
N SER A 252 6.86 -0.13 2.69
CA SER A 252 6.23 1.17 2.40
C SER A 252 7.08 1.95 1.41
N TYR A 253 6.45 2.76 0.55
CA TYR A 253 7.14 3.54 -0.48
C TYR A 253 7.02 5.04 -0.25
N HIS A 254 6.17 5.46 0.68
CA HIS A 254 6.10 6.84 1.12
C HIS A 254 6.04 7.01 2.64
N SER A 255 6.26 8.25 3.06
CA SER A 255 6.39 8.68 4.46
C SER A 255 5.13 8.44 5.31
N LEU A 256 3.94 8.53 4.72
CA LEU A 256 2.67 8.34 5.43
C LEU A 256 2.42 6.88 5.79
N GLU A 257 2.56 5.96 4.82
CA GLU A 257 2.54 4.52 5.07
C GLU A 257 3.55 4.13 6.17
N ASP A 258 4.82 4.55 6.00
CA ASP A 258 5.88 4.28 6.99
C ASP A 258 5.52 4.81 8.38
N ARG A 259 4.85 5.97 8.45
CA ARG A 259 4.43 6.59 9.71
C ARG A 259 3.30 5.80 10.37
N ILE A 260 2.30 5.36 9.62
CA ILE A 260 1.20 4.53 10.13
C ILE A 260 1.76 3.22 10.68
N VAL A 261 2.56 2.51 9.90
CA VAL A 261 3.18 1.23 10.31
C VAL A 261 4.04 1.42 11.57
N LYS A 262 4.86 2.48 11.60
CA LYS A 262 5.70 2.79 12.76
C LYS A 262 4.87 3.06 14.02
N ASN A 263 3.80 3.84 13.89
CA ASN A 263 2.95 4.21 15.01
C ASN A 263 2.18 2.97 15.52
N HIS A 264 1.59 2.20 14.62
CA HIS A 264 0.92 0.94 14.93
C HIS A 264 1.82 -0.02 15.70
N PHE A 265 3.02 -0.31 15.17
CA PHE A 265 3.99 -1.19 15.85
C PHE A 265 4.47 -0.62 17.19
N LYS A 266 4.59 0.69 17.33
CA LYS A 266 4.95 1.34 18.59
C LYS A 266 3.83 1.18 19.63
N GLU A 267 2.59 1.46 19.24
CA GLU A 267 1.42 1.37 20.11
C GLU A 267 1.22 -0.07 20.60
N MET A 268 1.26 -1.04 19.68
CA MET A 268 1.09 -2.47 20.01
C MET A 268 2.28 -3.07 20.77
N SER A 269 3.43 -2.40 20.81
CA SER A 269 4.60 -2.82 21.61
C SER A 269 4.75 -2.06 22.93
N GLN A 270 3.88 -1.10 23.20
CA GLN A 270 3.91 -0.32 24.42
C GLN A 270 3.25 -1.12 25.55
N GLY A 271 3.98 -1.25 26.67
CA GLY A 271 3.42 -1.78 27.91
C GLY A 271 2.63 -0.72 28.67
N CYS A 272 2.84 -0.66 29.99
CA CYS A 272 2.18 0.32 30.85
C CYS A 272 2.38 1.76 30.33
N THR A 273 1.27 2.49 30.21
CA THR A 273 1.23 3.91 29.80
C THR A 273 0.84 4.84 30.95
N CYS A 274 0.64 4.29 32.16
CA CYS A 274 0.31 5.08 33.34
C CYS A 274 1.42 6.11 33.64
N PRO A 275 1.06 7.31 34.13
CA PRO A 275 2.02 8.27 34.64
C PRO A 275 2.93 7.64 35.72
N PRO A 276 4.22 8.02 35.79
CA PRO A 276 5.16 7.46 36.77
C PRO A 276 4.73 7.63 38.23
N GLU A 277 3.85 8.60 38.51
CA GLU A 277 3.32 8.89 39.83
C GLU A 277 2.31 7.83 40.31
N ILE A 278 1.80 6.96 39.42
CA ILE A 278 0.87 5.89 39.77
C ILE A 278 1.65 4.62 40.17
N PRO A 279 1.56 4.16 41.43
CA PRO A 279 2.41 3.07 41.94
C PRO A 279 2.01 1.67 41.41
N VAL A 280 0.82 1.53 40.82
CA VAL A 280 0.30 0.27 40.27
C VAL A 280 -0.32 0.54 38.90
N CYS A 281 -0.06 -0.33 37.91
CA CYS A 281 -0.65 -0.21 36.58
C CYS A 281 -2.19 -0.27 36.66
N VAL A 282 -2.84 0.77 36.13
CA VAL A 282 -4.30 0.83 35.98
C VAL A 282 -4.75 0.85 34.51
N CYS A 283 -3.81 1.01 33.56
CA CYS A 283 -4.14 1.05 32.13
C CYS A 283 -4.36 -0.34 31.54
N GLY A 284 -3.92 -1.41 32.21
CA GLY A 284 -4.08 -2.79 31.73
C GLY A 284 -3.29 -3.15 30.46
N ASN A 285 -2.60 -2.18 29.84
CA ASN A 285 -1.82 -2.42 28.63
C ASN A 285 -0.72 -3.47 28.81
N VAL A 286 -0.82 -4.51 28.00
CA VAL A 286 0.20 -5.55 27.83
C VAL A 286 0.70 -5.47 26.40
N PRO A 287 2.02 -5.46 26.16
CA PRO A 287 2.55 -5.41 24.81
C PRO A 287 2.15 -6.70 24.06
N ILE A 288 1.64 -6.52 22.84
CA ILE A 288 1.18 -7.60 21.95
C ILE A 288 2.27 -7.92 20.93
N LEU A 289 3.00 -6.88 20.49
CA LEU A 289 4.06 -6.97 19.51
C LEU A 289 5.43 -6.60 20.09
N LYS A 290 6.48 -7.14 19.48
CA LYS A 290 7.87 -6.71 19.64
C LYS A 290 8.37 -6.14 18.32
N VAL A 291 8.76 -4.87 18.32
CA VAL A 291 9.36 -4.24 17.13
C VAL A 291 10.75 -4.83 16.88
N ILE A 292 10.93 -5.45 15.71
CA ILE A 292 12.20 -6.04 15.28
C ILE A 292 13.09 -4.98 14.63
N THR A 293 12.51 -4.16 13.75
CA THR A 293 13.23 -3.10 13.03
C THR A 293 12.99 -1.73 13.68
N ARG A 294 13.87 -1.31 14.60
CA ARG A 294 13.79 0.05 15.20
C ARG A 294 13.93 1.16 14.17
N LYS A 295 14.82 0.95 13.20
CA LYS A 295 14.95 1.74 11.97
C LYS A 295 14.44 0.88 10.81
N PRO A 296 13.78 1.47 9.79
CA PRO A 296 13.36 0.69 8.64
C PRO A 296 14.59 0.14 7.92
N LEU A 297 14.47 -1.06 7.36
CA LEU A 297 15.45 -1.56 6.40
C LEU A 297 15.22 -0.83 5.07
N VAL A 298 16.28 -0.54 4.34
CA VAL A 298 16.23 0.15 3.05
C VAL A 298 16.99 -0.67 2.01
N ALA A 299 16.57 -0.57 0.75
CA ALA A 299 17.21 -1.28 -0.34
C ALA A 299 18.69 -0.93 -0.47
N GLN A 300 19.51 -1.93 -0.80
CA GLN A 300 20.94 -1.73 -1.05
C GLN A 300 21.16 -0.96 -2.36
N PRO A 301 22.27 -0.21 -2.49
CA PRO A 301 22.56 0.55 -3.72
C PRO A 301 22.49 -0.29 -5.00
N ASP A 302 23.02 -1.52 -4.97
CA ASP A 302 23.02 -2.44 -6.11
C ASP A 302 21.61 -2.91 -6.49
N GLU A 303 20.69 -3.02 -5.53
CA GLU A 303 19.29 -3.30 -5.82
C GLU A 303 18.61 -2.07 -6.42
N VAL A 304 18.85 -0.88 -5.89
CA VAL A 304 18.25 0.36 -6.41
C VAL A 304 18.67 0.63 -7.86
N GLU A 305 19.89 0.25 -8.24
CA GLU A 305 20.37 0.35 -9.62
C GLU A 305 19.63 -0.62 -10.56
N ARG A 306 19.39 -1.86 -10.13
CA ARG A 306 18.68 -2.89 -10.91
C ARG A 306 17.16 -2.74 -10.90
N ASN A 307 16.62 -2.24 -9.80
CA ASN A 307 15.20 -2.03 -9.54
C ASN A 307 14.96 -0.63 -8.96
N PRO A 308 14.78 0.40 -9.81
CA PRO A 308 14.56 1.78 -9.37
C PRO A 308 13.34 1.96 -8.44
N ARG A 309 12.38 1.02 -8.43
CA ARG A 309 11.22 1.05 -7.54
C ARG A 309 11.63 0.84 -6.07
N ALA A 310 12.73 0.13 -5.82
CA ALA A 310 13.24 -0.14 -4.48
C ALA A 310 13.81 1.12 -3.78
N ARG A 311 14.09 2.20 -4.53
CA ARG A 311 14.74 3.42 -4.00
C ARG A 311 14.05 4.02 -2.78
N SER A 312 12.71 4.02 -2.79
CA SER A 312 11.91 4.62 -1.71
C SER A 312 11.39 3.59 -0.72
N ALA A 313 11.69 2.30 -0.94
CA ALA A 313 11.16 1.21 -0.14
C ALA A 313 11.75 1.22 1.26
N LYS A 314 10.88 1.00 2.24
CA LYS A 314 11.21 0.91 3.66
C LYS A 314 10.50 -0.28 4.26
N ILE A 315 11.26 -1.23 4.77
CA ILE A 315 10.71 -2.39 5.48
C ILE A 315 10.65 -2.14 6.97
N ARG A 316 9.49 -2.42 7.56
CA ARG A 316 9.32 -2.55 9.02
C ARG A 316 8.78 -3.93 9.38
N VAL A 317 9.25 -4.44 10.51
CA VAL A 317 8.93 -5.78 11.00
C VAL A 317 8.59 -5.74 12.49
N ALA A 318 7.50 -6.41 12.85
CA ALA A 318 7.13 -6.69 14.23
C ALA A 318 6.81 -8.18 14.41
N GLN A 319 7.02 -8.69 15.62
CA GLN A 319 6.78 -10.09 15.97
C GLN A 319 5.72 -10.17 17.08
N ARG A 320 4.80 -11.13 17.01
CA ARG A 320 3.87 -11.42 18.11
C ARG A 320 4.63 -11.96 19.33
N LEU A 321 4.35 -11.38 20.50
CA LEU A 321 4.80 -11.86 21.81
C LEU A 321 4.04 -13.08 22.28
#